data_AF-A0A257UMD9-F1
#
_entry.id   AF-A0A257UMD9-F1
#
_cell.length_a   1.000
_cell.length_b   1.000
_cell.length_c   1.000
_cell.angle_alpha   90.00
_cell.angle_beta   90.00
_cell.angle_gamma   90.00
#
_symmetry.space_group_name_H-M   'P 1'
#
loop_
_entity.id
_entity.type
_entity.pdbx_description
1 polymer ?
#
loop_
_entity_poly.entity_id
_entity_poly.type
_entity_poly.pdbx_seq_one_letter_code
_entity_poly.pdbx_strand_id
1 'polypeptide(L)'
;MGNPVEDELIAQRRTKLSQWPEAFPGCCPVRFETDRSLAGILSDHGQESTEALAQKPPLVKTAGRLLTLRKMGKLAFGHISEGGARLQVLFERQRLGEAYGHLSLLDLGDWIGVEGTLFRTKTGELT
;
A
#
# COMPACT_ATOMS: atom_id res chain seq x y z
N MET A 1 -16.37 27.48 -14.77
CA MET A 1 -15.14 27.11 -15.50
C MET A 1 -14.28 26.30 -14.54
N GLY A 2 -13.81 25.11 -14.95
CA GLY A 2 -12.99 24.24 -14.09
C GLY A 2 -11.62 24.84 -13.80
N ASN A 3 -10.96 24.34 -12.75
CA ASN A 3 -9.60 24.73 -12.41
C ASN A 3 -8.62 23.99 -13.36
N PRO A 4 -7.81 24.70 -14.18
CA PRO A 4 -6.95 24.06 -15.19
C PRO A 4 -5.97 23.04 -14.62
N VAL A 5 -5.47 23.27 -13.39
CA VAL A 5 -4.55 22.34 -12.72
C VAL A 5 -5.27 21.06 -12.29
N GLU A 6 -6.51 21.21 -11.83
CA GLU A 6 -7.37 20.07 -11.47
C GLU A 6 -7.73 19.25 -12.70
N ASP A 7 -8.07 19.90 -13.81
CA ASP A 7 -8.38 19.25 -15.08
C ASP A 7 -7.18 18.44 -15.61
N GLU A 8 -5.96 19.00 -15.52
CA GLU A 8 -4.72 18.30 -15.89
C GLU A 8 -4.47 17.09 -14.99
N LEU A 9 -4.65 17.22 -13.67
CA LEU A 9 -4.51 16.11 -12.74
C LEU A 9 -5.53 15.00 -13.02
N ILE A 10 -6.80 15.34 -13.28
CA ILE A 10 -7.84 14.38 -13.65
C ILE A 10 -7.48 13.65 -14.94
N ALA A 11 -6.99 14.37 -15.96
CA ALA A 11 -6.54 13.77 -17.20
C ALA A 11 -5.39 12.78 -16.97
N GLN A 12 -4.40 13.16 -16.16
CA GLN A 12 -3.29 12.28 -15.79
C GLN A 12 -3.77 10.99 -15.10
N ARG A 13 -4.69 11.10 -14.13
CA ARG A 13 -5.25 9.93 -13.43
C ARG A 13 -6.00 9.01 -14.40
N ARG A 14 -6.76 9.57 -15.36
CA ARG A 14 -7.44 8.79 -16.41
C ARG A 14 -6.45 8.05 -17.32
N THR A 15 -5.35 8.70 -17.69
CA THR A 15 -4.29 8.07 -18.49
C THR A 15 -3.59 6.95 -17.75
N LYS A 16 -3.38 7.08 -16.43
CA LYS A 16 -2.85 5.97 -15.61
C LYS A 16 -3.86 4.83 -15.52
N LEU A 17 -5.12 5.15 -15.24
CA LEU A 17 -6.19 4.16 -15.13
C LEU A 17 -6.36 3.33 -16.40
N SER A 18 -6.19 3.90 -17.59
CA SER A 18 -6.27 3.13 -18.85
C SER A 18 -5.18 2.08 -18.99
N GLN A 19 -4.08 2.18 -18.23
CA GLN A 19 -2.98 1.21 -18.22
C GLN A 19 -3.19 0.10 -17.17
N TRP A 20 -4.14 0.27 -16.24
CA TRP A 20 -4.37 -0.69 -15.15
C TRP A 20 -4.78 -2.09 -15.61
N PRO A 21 -5.58 -2.31 -16.66
CA PRO A 21 -5.96 -3.66 -17.07
C PRO A 21 -4.76 -4.56 -17.44
N GLU A 22 -3.72 -3.97 -18.02
CA GLU A 22 -2.48 -4.68 -18.38
C GLU A 22 -1.54 -4.80 -17.19
N ALA A 23 -1.35 -3.69 -16.44
CA ALA A 23 -0.44 -3.64 -15.32
C ALA A 23 -0.92 -4.44 -14.09
N PHE A 24 -2.22 -4.53 -13.90
CA PHE A 24 -2.84 -5.25 -12.79
C PHE A 24 -3.93 -6.18 -13.32
N PRO A 25 -3.57 -7.31 -13.94
CA PRO A 25 -4.57 -8.26 -14.44
C PRO A 25 -5.49 -8.71 -13.29
N GLY A 26 -6.80 -8.48 -13.43
CA GLY A 26 -7.78 -8.76 -12.38
C GLY A 26 -8.02 -7.62 -11.38
N CYS A 27 -7.35 -6.48 -11.53
CA CYS A 27 -7.76 -5.21 -10.93
C CYS A 27 -8.99 -4.67 -11.67
N CYS A 28 -9.96 -4.01 -11.06
CA CYS A 28 -10.24 -3.72 -9.66
C CYS A 28 -11.32 -4.72 -9.21
N PRO A 29 -11.03 -5.71 -8.34
CA PRO A 29 -12.06 -6.68 -7.99
C PRO A 29 -13.19 -5.96 -7.26
N VAL A 30 -14.42 -6.44 -7.45
CA VAL A 30 -15.59 -5.92 -6.70
C VAL A 30 -15.36 -6.03 -5.18
N ARG A 31 -14.49 -6.95 -4.76
CA ARG A 31 -14.08 -7.17 -3.38
C ARG A 31 -12.63 -7.60 -3.28
N PHE A 32 -11.92 -7.05 -2.29
CA PHE A 32 -10.66 -7.60 -1.80
C PHE A 32 -10.91 -8.14 -0.39
N GLU A 33 -10.68 -9.44 -0.18
CA GLU A 33 -10.87 -10.04 1.15
C GLU A 33 -9.70 -9.69 2.06
N THR A 34 -10.00 -9.12 3.22
CA THR A 34 -9.04 -8.75 4.26
C THR A 34 -9.22 -9.65 5.47
N ASP A 35 -8.12 -10.08 6.09
CA ASP A 35 -8.16 -10.89 7.31
C ASP A 35 -8.30 -10.03 8.56
N ARG A 36 -7.84 -8.77 8.49
CA ARG A 36 -7.79 -7.80 9.58
C ARG A 36 -7.94 -6.37 9.07
N SER A 37 -8.56 -5.51 9.88
CA SER A 37 -8.52 -4.04 9.68
C SER A 37 -7.18 -3.47 10.13
N LEU A 38 -6.85 -2.26 9.67
CA LEU A 38 -5.63 -1.58 10.13
C LEU A 38 -5.65 -1.33 11.64
N ALA A 39 -6.80 -0.95 12.19
CA ALA A 39 -6.94 -0.75 13.63
C ALA A 39 -6.72 -2.05 14.42
N GLY A 40 -7.20 -3.18 13.91
CA GLY A 40 -6.96 -4.50 14.52
C GLY A 40 -5.48 -4.86 14.52
N ILE A 41 -4.80 -4.69 13.38
CA ILE A 41 -3.35 -4.94 13.26
C ILE A 41 -2.55 -4.09 14.26
N LEU A 42 -2.87 -2.80 14.38
CA LEU A 42 -2.20 -1.91 15.32
C LEU A 42 -2.47 -2.29 16.78
N SER A 43 -3.69 -2.73 17.10
CA SER A 43 -4.05 -3.20 18.44
C SER A 43 -3.29 -4.47 18.81
N ASP A 44 -3.22 -5.43 17.88
CA ASP A 44 -2.65 -6.75 18.14
C ASP A 44 -1.11 -6.71 18.18
N HIS A 45 -0.48 -5.95 17.28
CA HIS A 45 0.96 -6.01 17.04
C HIS A 45 1.70 -4.68 17.29
N GLY A 46 0.98 -3.60 17.61
CA GLY A 46 1.57 -2.26 17.75
C GLY A 46 2.66 -2.15 18.80
N GLN A 47 2.57 -2.96 19.87
CA GLN A 47 3.53 -3.00 20.98
C GLN A 47 4.56 -4.14 20.89
N GLU A 48 4.49 -4.99 19.87
CA GLU A 48 5.43 -6.09 19.72
C GLU A 48 6.83 -5.57 19.33
N SER A 49 7.85 -6.12 19.99
CA SER A 49 9.26 -5.80 19.71
C SER A 49 9.68 -6.30 18.32
N THR A 50 10.76 -5.71 17.79
CA THR A 50 11.37 -6.15 16.54
C THR A 50 11.77 -7.63 16.60
N GLU A 51 12.28 -8.08 17.74
CA GLU A 51 12.70 -9.46 17.97
C GLU A 51 11.52 -10.43 17.98
N ALA A 52 10.40 -10.04 18.61
CA ALA A 52 9.19 -10.85 18.63
C ALA A 52 8.60 -11.03 17.21
N LEU A 53 8.51 -9.93 16.45
CA LEU A 53 8.05 -9.94 15.05
C LEU A 53 9.01 -10.74 14.15
N ALA A 54 10.31 -10.69 14.39
CA ALA A 54 11.29 -11.46 13.63
C ALA A 54 11.22 -12.97 13.90
N GLN A 55 10.93 -13.38 15.14
CA GLN A 55 10.80 -14.79 15.51
C GLN A 55 9.54 -15.43 14.93
N LYS A 56 8.44 -14.70 14.89
CA LYS A 56 7.16 -15.18 14.35
C LYS A 56 6.46 -14.07 13.58
N PRO A 57 6.87 -13.80 12.33
CA PRO A 57 6.30 -12.72 11.53
C PRO A 57 4.83 -13.02 11.21
N PRO A 58 3.87 -12.24 11.73
CA PRO A 58 2.46 -12.41 11.40
C PRO A 58 2.23 -12.15 9.91
N LEU A 59 1.59 -13.08 9.22
CA LEU A 59 1.05 -12.84 7.88
C LEU A 59 -0.27 -12.07 8.00
N VAL A 60 -0.38 -10.96 7.28
CA VAL A 60 -1.55 -10.11 7.29
C VAL A 60 -2.00 -9.79 5.87
N LYS A 61 -3.32 -9.74 5.69
CA LYS A 61 -3.98 -9.25 4.48
C LYS A 61 -4.95 -8.15 4.86
N THR A 62 -4.73 -6.95 4.33
CA THR A 62 -5.50 -5.76 4.69
C THR A 62 -5.62 -4.80 3.51
N ALA A 63 -6.39 -3.73 3.65
CA ALA A 63 -6.58 -2.74 2.60
C ALA A 63 -6.74 -1.34 3.18
N GLY A 64 -6.42 -0.33 2.38
CA GLY A 64 -6.59 1.06 2.78
C GLY A 64 -6.33 2.05 1.66
N ARG A 65 -6.63 3.32 1.91
CA ARG A 65 -6.30 4.42 1.01
C ARG A 65 -4.84 4.77 1.12
N LEU A 66 -4.14 4.79 -0.01
CA LEU A 66 -2.75 5.17 -0.13
C LEU A 66 -2.59 6.68 0.14
N LEU A 67 -1.95 7.02 1.26
CA LEU A 67 -1.70 8.41 1.67
C LEU A 67 -0.37 8.96 1.15
N THR A 68 0.65 8.10 1.11
CA THR A 68 1.99 8.45 0.65
C THR A 68 2.59 7.28 -0.10
N LEU A 69 3.42 7.55 -1.09
CA LEU A 69 4.26 6.54 -1.75
C LEU A 69 5.58 7.20 -2.17
N ARG A 70 6.70 6.66 -1.67
CA ARG A 70 8.04 7.17 -1.92
C ARG A 70 8.93 6.04 -2.41
N LYS A 71 9.39 6.15 -3.66
CA LYS A 71 10.27 5.18 -4.29
C LYS A 71 11.74 5.51 -3.99
N MET A 72 12.49 4.51 -3.56
CA MET A 72 13.91 4.57 -3.21
C MET A 72 14.64 3.39 -3.89
N GLY A 73 14.84 3.50 -5.20
CA GLY A 73 15.45 2.45 -6.00
C GLY A 73 14.59 1.19 -6.06
N LYS A 74 15.05 0.12 -5.40
CA LYS A 74 14.38 -1.21 -5.36
C LYS A 74 13.32 -1.35 -4.26
N LEU A 75 13.17 -0.34 -3.40
CA LEU A 75 12.19 -0.29 -2.34
C LEU A 75 11.25 0.89 -2.55
N ALA A 76 9.99 0.75 -2.16
CA ALA A 76 9.07 1.88 -2.04
C ALA A 76 8.34 1.80 -0.70
N PHE A 77 8.36 2.91 0.05
CA PHE A 77 7.62 3.04 1.30
C PHE A 77 6.36 3.83 1.06
N GLY A 78 5.26 3.36 1.62
CA GLY A 78 4.00 4.06 1.58
C GLY A 78 3.25 3.97 2.88
N HIS A 79 2.09 4.61 2.94
CA HIS A 79 1.18 4.48 4.07
C HIS A 79 -0.22 4.28 3.54
N ILE A 80 -0.93 3.32 4.12
CA ILE A 80 -2.34 3.12 3.88
C ILE A 80 -3.15 3.55 5.09
N SER A 81 -4.39 3.98 4.84
CA SER A 81 -5.31 4.40 5.89
C SER A 81 -6.71 3.84 5.72
N GLU A 82 -7.32 3.52 6.85
CA GLU A 82 -8.65 2.92 6.96
C GLU A 82 -9.21 3.32 8.33
N GLY A 83 -10.42 3.90 8.37
CA GLY A 83 -11.10 4.20 9.64
C GLY A 83 -10.32 5.11 10.61
N GLY A 84 -9.41 5.96 10.11
CA GLY A 84 -8.54 6.81 10.92
C GLY A 84 -7.25 6.13 11.42
N ALA A 85 -7.12 4.81 11.26
CA ALA A 85 -5.88 4.09 11.46
C ALA A 85 -4.96 4.24 10.24
N ARG A 86 -3.65 4.15 10.48
CA ARG A 86 -2.61 4.25 9.46
C ARG A 86 -1.56 3.16 9.69
N LEU A 87 -1.14 2.50 8.62
CA LEU A 87 -0.08 1.51 8.64
C LEU A 87 0.93 1.83 7.53
N GLN A 88 2.22 1.74 7.85
CA GLN A 88 3.27 1.83 6.83
C GLN A 88 3.28 0.54 6.01
N VAL A 89 3.60 0.64 4.72
CA VAL A 89 3.76 -0.52 3.84
C VAL A 89 5.09 -0.42 3.09
N LEU A 90 5.76 -1.57 2.95
CA LEU A 90 6.99 -1.70 2.17
C LEU A 90 6.73 -2.56 0.93
N PHE A 91 7.00 -1.97 -0.24
CA PHE A 91 7.02 -2.68 -1.50
C PHE A 91 8.46 -2.94 -1.92
N GLU A 92 8.81 -4.20 -2.19
CA GLU A 92 10.15 -4.61 -2.58
C GLU A 92 10.15 -5.17 -3.99
N ARG A 93 11.06 -4.68 -4.86
CA ARG A 93 11.19 -5.21 -6.23
C ARG A 93 11.49 -6.70 -6.27
N GLN A 94 12.27 -7.19 -5.30
CA GLN A 94 12.60 -8.62 -5.22
C GLN A 94 11.37 -9.49 -4.96
N ARG A 95 10.40 -9.00 -4.17
CA ARG A 95 9.16 -9.74 -3.87
C ARG A 95 8.11 -9.57 -4.98
N LEU A 96 7.99 -8.37 -5.55
CA LEU A 96 6.93 -8.04 -6.51
C LEU A 96 7.33 -8.30 -7.98
N GLY A 97 8.62 -8.48 -8.28
CA GLY A 97 9.09 -8.67 -9.65
C GLY A 97 8.73 -7.50 -10.57
N GLU A 98 8.15 -7.82 -11.73
CA GLU A 98 7.69 -6.83 -12.72
C GLU A 98 6.57 -5.92 -12.17
N ALA A 99 5.72 -6.43 -11.27
CA ALA A 99 4.63 -5.65 -10.68
C ALA A 99 5.12 -4.44 -9.85
N TYR A 100 6.38 -4.45 -9.41
CA TYR A 100 6.99 -3.29 -8.77
C TYR A 100 7.04 -2.06 -9.68
N GLY A 101 7.19 -2.27 -10.99
CA GLY A 101 7.15 -1.18 -11.97
C GLY A 101 5.81 -0.46 -11.97
N HIS A 102 4.72 -1.20 -11.76
CA HIS A 102 3.35 -0.71 -11.81
C HIS A 102 2.98 0.21 -10.63
N LEU A 103 3.79 0.26 -9.58
CA LEU A 103 3.61 1.23 -8.49
C LEU A 103 3.59 2.69 -8.97
N SER A 104 4.18 3.01 -10.13
CA SER A 104 4.11 4.35 -10.73
C SER A 104 2.71 4.72 -11.26
N LEU A 105 1.86 3.72 -11.49
CA LEU A 105 0.48 3.88 -11.95
C LEU A 105 -0.51 4.13 -10.80
N LEU A 106 -0.05 3.97 -9.56
CA LEU A 106 -0.82 4.33 -8.38
C LEU A 106 -0.69 5.83 -8.11
N ASP A 107 -1.77 6.41 -7.61
CA ASP A 107 -1.86 7.78 -7.14
C ASP A 107 -2.27 7.83 -5.67
N LEU A 108 -1.93 8.94 -5.02
CA LEU A 108 -2.42 9.20 -3.67
C LEU A 108 -3.96 9.26 -3.68
N GLY A 109 -4.57 8.63 -2.69
CA GLY A 109 -6.01 8.45 -2.56
C GLY A 109 -6.55 7.15 -3.18
N ASP A 110 -5.76 6.43 -3.97
CA ASP A 110 -6.16 5.12 -4.49
C ASP A 110 -6.33 4.11 -3.34
N TRP A 111 -7.31 3.23 -3.47
CA TRP A 111 -7.47 2.09 -2.59
C TRP A 111 -6.58 0.95 -3.05
N ILE A 112 -5.81 0.40 -2.12
CA ILE A 112 -4.97 -0.77 -2.39
C ILE A 112 -5.21 -1.84 -1.33
N GLY A 113 -5.17 -3.10 -1.78
CA GLY A 113 -5.04 -4.27 -0.92
C GLY A 113 -3.56 -4.67 -0.82
N VAL A 114 -3.14 -5.08 0.36
CA VAL A 114 -1.77 -5.56 0.62
C VAL A 114 -1.82 -6.88 1.38
N GLU A 115 -0.88 -7.75 1.05
CA GLU A 115 -0.66 -9.01 1.75
C GLU A 115 0.83 -9.16 1.99
N GLY A 116 1.22 -9.49 3.22
CA GLY A 116 2.61 -9.57 3.59
C GLY A 116 2.82 -9.88 5.06
N THR A 117 4.09 -9.91 5.46
CA THR A 117 4.52 -10.20 6.83
C THR A 117 4.79 -8.91 7.57
N LEU A 118 4.27 -8.77 8.79
CA LEU A 118 4.58 -7.62 9.65
C LEU A 118 6.02 -7.66 10.12
N PHE A 119 6.64 -6.48 10.18
CA PHE A 119 7.93 -6.27 10.80
C PHE A 119 8.01 -4.85 11.36
N ARG A 120 9.11 -4.53 12.04
CA ARG A 120 9.39 -3.18 12.53
C ARG A 120 10.62 -2.63 11.84
N THR A 121 10.53 -1.41 11.33
CA THR A 121 11.65 -0.73 10.69
C THR A 121 12.68 -0.29 11.73
N LYS A 122 13.86 0.16 11.26
CA LYS A 122 14.91 0.71 12.13
C LYS A 122 14.46 1.94 12.92
N THR A 123 13.46 2.68 12.44
CA THR A 123 12.89 3.84 13.13
C THR A 123 11.82 3.45 14.17
N GLY A 124 11.54 2.15 14.33
CA GLY A 124 10.56 1.65 15.28
C GLY A 124 9.12 1.64 14.77
N GLU A 125 8.88 1.94 13.50
CA GLU A 125 7.54 1.96 12.91
C GLU A 125 7.11 0.55 12.45
N LEU A 126 5.88 0.15 12.78
CA LEU A 126 5.28 -1.11 12.34
C LEU A 126 4.97 -1.03 10.83
N THR A 127 5.34 -2.06 10.06
CA THR A 127 5.26 -2.08 8.58
C THR A 127 4.89 -3.46 8.05
#